data_AF-A0A0N8PRY3-F1
#
_entry.id   AF-A0A0N8PRY3-F1
#
_cell.length_a   1.000
_cell.length_b   1.000
_cell.length_c   1.000
_cell.angle_alpha   90.00
_cell.angle_beta   90.00
_cell.angle_gamma   90.00
#
_symmetry.space_group_name_H-M   'P 1'
#
loop_
_entity.id
_entity.type
_entity.pdbx_description
1 polymer ?
#
loop_
_entity_poly.entity_id
_entity_poly.type
_entity_poly.pdbx_seq_one_letter_code
_entity_poly.pdbx_strand_id
1 'polypeptide(L)'
;MTELPITDIHQLIQEGRAAAMAGDTLAARALFRRATELDASSAEAWVGLSSVVPILAEKREYLQKALALQPDNADAAASLRYVEQLIAQGMQLEPSRRRE
;
A
#
# COMPACT_ATOMS: atom_id res chain seq x y z
N MET A 1 24.89 23.89 3.72
CA MET A 1 23.54 23.60 4.23
C MET A 1 22.93 22.60 3.27
N THR A 2 22.85 21.32 3.61
CA THR A 2 22.12 20.36 2.77
C THR A 2 20.64 20.58 3.07
N GLU A 3 20.02 21.41 2.25
CA GLU A 3 18.58 21.43 2.04
C GLU A 3 18.19 20.03 1.53
N LEU A 4 17.90 19.13 2.48
CA LEU A 4 17.21 17.89 2.17
C LEU A 4 15.94 18.32 1.42
N PRO A 5 15.69 17.84 0.19
CA PRO A 5 14.49 18.22 -0.53
C PRO A 5 13.32 17.92 0.39
N ILE A 6 12.51 18.93 0.67
CA ILE A 6 11.20 18.76 1.31
C ILE A 6 10.49 17.76 0.42
N THR A 7 10.52 16.50 0.81
CA THR A 7 10.06 15.41 -0.05
C THR A 7 8.56 15.48 0.05
N ASP A 8 7.92 16.00 -0.99
CA ASP A 8 6.48 16.19 -1.01
C ASP A 8 5.77 14.83 -1.03
N ILE A 9 4.87 14.61 -0.07
CA ILE A 9 4.13 13.35 0.07
C ILE A 9 3.31 13.07 -1.19
N HIS A 10 2.71 14.11 -1.80
CA HIS A 10 1.98 13.95 -3.06
C HIS A 10 2.93 13.52 -4.18
N GLN A 11 4.14 14.07 -4.23
CA GLN A 11 5.14 13.67 -5.22
C GLN A 11 5.52 12.19 -5.05
N LEU A 12 5.80 11.74 -3.82
CA LEU A 12 6.10 10.32 -3.55
C LEU A 12 4.95 9.40 -3.97
N ILE A 13 3.71 9.81 -3.71
CA ILE A 13 2.53 9.05 -4.12
C ILE A 13 2.45 8.98 -5.66
N GLN A 14 2.64 10.09 -6.37
CA GLN A 14 2.57 10.09 -7.84
C GLN A 14 3.70 9.25 -8.46
N GLU A 15 4.92 9.37 -7.96
CA GLU A 15 6.04 8.52 -8.41
C GLU A 15 5.77 7.04 -8.10
N GLY A 16 5.21 6.74 -6.92
CA GLY A 16 4.82 5.40 -6.53
C GLY A 16 3.77 4.80 -7.47
N ARG A 17 2.77 5.60 -7.87
CA ARG A 17 1.75 5.21 -8.85
C ARG A 17 2.37 4.95 -10.22
N ALA A 18 3.26 5.83 -10.68
CA ALA A 18 3.96 5.66 -11.96
C ALA A 18 4.81 4.38 -11.97
N ALA A 19 5.56 4.12 -10.90
CA ALA A 19 6.33 2.89 -10.75
C ALA A 19 5.44 1.63 -10.74
N ALA A 20 4.29 1.68 -10.03
CA ALA A 20 3.33 0.58 -10.00
C ALA A 20 2.76 0.30 -11.40
N MET A 21 2.41 1.35 -12.15
CA MET A 21 1.95 1.23 -13.54
C MET A 21 3.02 0.67 -14.48
N ALA A 22 4.30 0.99 -14.23
CA ALA A 22 5.43 0.43 -14.96
C ALA A 22 5.74 -1.04 -14.59
N GLY A 23 5.03 -1.61 -13.61
CA GLY A 23 5.28 -2.96 -13.09
C GLY A 23 6.41 -3.02 -12.06
N ASP A 24 7.07 -1.90 -11.74
CA ASP A 24 8.09 -1.81 -10.70
C ASP A 24 7.44 -1.69 -9.31
N THR A 25 6.86 -2.80 -8.87
CA THR A 25 6.24 -2.93 -7.55
C THR A 25 7.24 -2.72 -6.41
N LEU A 26 8.53 -2.98 -6.62
CA LEU A 26 9.55 -2.77 -5.60
C LEU A 26 9.78 -1.27 -5.35
N ALA A 27 10.01 -0.50 -6.42
CA ALA A 27 10.17 0.94 -6.34
C ALA A 27 8.89 1.61 -5.82
N ALA A 28 7.73 1.21 -6.35
CA ALA A 28 6.44 1.71 -5.91
C ALA A 28 6.23 1.51 -4.40
N ARG A 29 6.52 0.30 -3.90
CA ARG A 29 6.41 0.00 -2.47
C ARG A 29 7.35 0.85 -1.62
N ALA A 30 8.57 1.12 -2.08
CA ALA A 30 9.50 1.97 -1.36
C ALA A 30 9.00 3.43 -1.29
N LEU A 31 8.44 3.94 -2.39
CA LEU A 31 7.89 5.29 -2.48
C LEU A 31 6.66 5.47 -1.60
N PHE A 32 5.68 4.56 -1.67
CA PHE A 32 4.49 4.61 -0.82
C PHE A 32 4.84 4.43 0.65
N ARG A 33 5.77 3.53 0.99
CA ARG A 33 6.23 3.37 2.38
C ARG A 33 6.83 4.68 2.90
N ARG A 34 7.69 5.33 2.12
CA ARG A 34 8.25 6.62 2.50
C ARG A 34 7.17 7.70 2.67
N ALA A 35 6.14 7.69 1.82
CA ALA A 35 4.98 8.57 1.96
C ALA A 35 4.24 8.32 3.29
N THR A 36 4.03 7.06 3.68
CA THR A 36 3.39 6.71 4.98
C THR A 36 4.27 7.02 6.20
N GLU A 37 5.60 7.01 6.05
CA GLU A 37 6.56 7.38 7.09
C GLU A 37 6.60 8.89 7.31
N LEU A 38 6.42 9.68 6.24
CA LEU A 38 6.34 11.14 6.30
C LEU A 38 4.98 11.62 6.78
N ASP A 39 3.90 10.96 6.35
CA ASP A 39 2.54 11.24 6.77
C ASP A 39 1.73 9.95 6.95
N ALA A 40 1.63 9.53 8.19
CA ALA A 40 0.85 8.36 8.59
C ALA A 40 -0.67 8.60 8.47
N SER A 41 -1.12 9.84 8.27
CA SER A 41 -2.53 10.21 8.07
C SER A 41 -2.94 10.25 6.59
N SER A 42 -2.04 9.94 5.66
CA SER A 42 -2.36 9.87 4.24
C SER A 42 -3.02 8.54 3.86
N ALA A 43 -4.35 8.54 3.74
CA ALA A 43 -5.11 7.38 3.26
C ALA A 43 -4.67 6.92 1.86
N GLU A 44 -4.35 7.87 0.97
CA GLU A 44 -3.89 7.57 -0.40
C GLU A 44 -2.55 6.81 -0.40
N ALA A 45 -1.61 7.17 0.48
CA ALA A 45 -0.34 6.46 0.62
C ALA A 45 -0.55 5.01 1.11
N TRP A 46 -1.46 4.79 2.06
CA TRP A 46 -1.81 3.45 2.55
C TRP A 46 -2.49 2.60 1.47
N VAL A 47 -3.42 3.18 0.69
CA VAL A 47 -4.02 2.49 -0.47
C VAL A 47 -2.95 2.13 -1.50
N GLY A 48 -2.09 3.08 -1.86
CA GLY A 48 -0.95 2.85 -2.76
C GLY A 48 -0.07 1.70 -2.29
N LEU A 49 0.31 1.69 -1.01
CA LEU A 49 1.12 0.62 -0.42
C LEU A 49 0.42 -0.75 -0.49
N SER A 50 -0.89 -0.80 -0.22
CA SER A 50 -1.67 -2.04 -0.33
C SER A 50 -1.72 -2.60 -1.76
N SER A 51 -1.69 -1.72 -2.76
CA SER A 51 -1.78 -2.16 -4.16
C SER A 51 -0.54 -2.94 -4.61
N VAL A 52 0.62 -2.63 -4.04
CA VAL A 52 1.93 -3.14 -4.49
C VAL A 52 2.56 -4.20 -3.57
N VAL A 53 1.94 -4.53 -2.43
CA VAL A 53 2.39 -5.68 -1.62
C VAL A 53 1.77 -6.99 -2.10
N PRO A 54 2.52 -8.10 -2.13
CA PRO A 54 2.00 -9.39 -2.59
C PRO A 54 1.22 -10.14 -1.49
N ILE A 55 1.50 -9.89 -0.22
CA ILE A 55 0.93 -10.66 0.90
C ILE A 55 -0.46 -10.13 1.24
N LEU A 56 -1.47 -11.00 1.16
CA LEU A 56 -2.87 -10.62 1.41
C LEU A 56 -3.10 -10.07 2.83
N ALA A 57 -2.38 -10.60 3.83
CA ALA A 57 -2.44 -10.09 5.20
C ALA A 57 -1.96 -8.64 5.31
N GLU A 58 -0.84 -8.30 4.64
CA GLU A 58 -0.33 -6.93 4.58
C GLU A 58 -1.28 -6.02 3.79
N LYS A 59 -1.78 -6.48 2.64
CA LYS A 59 -2.79 -5.74 1.86
C LYS A 59 -3.97 -5.35 2.74
N ARG A 60 -4.52 -6.32 3.48
CA ARG A 60 -5.66 -6.12 4.38
C ARG A 60 -5.35 -5.06 5.43
N GLU A 61 -4.19 -5.16 6.11
CA GLU A 61 -3.81 -4.22 7.15
C GLU A 61 -3.72 -2.78 6.63
N TYR A 62 -3.08 -2.58 5.47
CA TYR A 62 -2.93 -1.25 4.89
C TYR A 62 -4.27 -0.67 4.41
N LEU A 63 -5.15 -1.49 3.84
CA LEU A 63 -6.51 -1.06 3.48
C LEU A 63 -7.34 -0.69 4.71
N GLN A 64 -7.22 -1.43 5.81
CA GLN A 64 -7.87 -1.10 7.08
C GLN A 64 -7.36 0.23 7.65
N LYS A 65 -6.06 0.50 7.57
CA LYS A 65 -5.47 1.80 7.95
C LYS A 65 -6.02 2.94 7.08
N ALA A 66 -6.07 2.74 5.77
CA ALA A 66 -6.65 3.73 4.85
C ALA A 66 -8.11 4.05 5.19
N LEU A 67 -8.94 3.02 5.46
CA LEU A 67 -10.35 3.20 5.81
C LEU A 67 -10.57 3.77 7.21
N ALA A 68 -9.64 3.56 8.14
CA ALA A 68 -9.69 4.22 9.45
C ALA A 68 -9.47 5.74 9.33
N LEU A 69 -8.67 6.17 8.34
CA LEU A 69 -8.40 7.57 8.05
C LEU A 69 -9.49 8.20 7.17
N GLN A 70 -9.93 7.47 6.14
CA GLN A 70 -10.95 7.89 5.20
C GLN A 70 -12.00 6.78 5.02
N PRO A 71 -13.02 6.72 5.89
CA PRO A 71 -14.04 5.66 5.85
C PRO A 71 -14.94 5.73 4.61
N ASP A 72 -15.02 6.88 3.94
CA ASP A 72 -15.75 7.08 2.68
C ASP A 72 -14.96 6.63 1.43
N ASN A 73 -13.73 6.12 1.59
CA ASN A 73 -12.90 5.68 0.47
C ASN A 73 -13.45 4.38 -0.16
N ALA A 74 -14.27 4.55 -1.20
CA ALA A 74 -14.93 3.46 -1.90
C ALA A 74 -13.94 2.46 -2.53
N ASP A 75 -12.80 2.95 -3.03
CA ASP A 75 -11.76 2.11 -3.64
C ASP A 75 -11.08 1.20 -2.60
N ALA A 76 -10.71 1.77 -1.44
CA ALA A 76 -10.15 1.03 -0.33
C ALA A 76 -11.14 0.00 0.22
N ALA A 77 -12.43 0.36 0.31
CA ALA A 77 -13.49 -0.54 0.77
C ALA A 77 -13.71 -1.71 -0.20
N ALA A 78 -13.75 -1.44 -1.50
CA ALA A 78 -13.86 -2.47 -2.53
C ALA A 78 -12.64 -3.42 -2.51
N SER A 79 -11.43 -2.85 -2.45
CA SER A 79 -10.19 -3.61 -2.35
C SER A 79 -10.12 -4.47 -1.09
N LEU A 80 -10.57 -3.96 0.07
CA LEU A 80 -10.59 -4.73 1.31
C LEU A 80 -11.53 -5.93 1.21
N ARG A 81 -12.74 -5.74 0.69
CA ARG A 81 -13.71 -6.84 0.48
C ARG A 81 -13.14 -7.91 -0.44
N TYR A 82 -12.46 -7.50 -1.52
CA TYR A 82 -11.81 -8.45 -2.43
C TYR A 82 -10.70 -9.25 -1.73
N VAL A 83 -9.83 -8.58 -0.97
CA VAL A 83 -8.77 -9.24 -0.19
C VAL A 83 -9.36 -10.20 0.85
N GLU A 84 -10.43 -9.83 1.54
CA GLU A 84 -11.12 -10.69 2.51
C GLU A 84 -11.70 -11.94 1.85
N GLN A 85 -12.28 -11.82 0.65
CA GLN A 85 -12.78 -12.96 -0.12
C GLN A 85 -11.65 -13.92 -0.51
N LEU A 86 -10.50 -13.40 -0.94
CA LEU A 86 -9.34 -14.24 -1.28
C LEU A 86 -8.83 -15.00 -0.04
N ILE A 87 -8.72 -14.32 1.10
CA ILE A 87 -8.31 -14.94 2.37
C ILE A 87 -9.32 -16.01 2.79
N ALA A 88 -10.63 -15.74 2.68
CA ALA A 88 -11.69 -16.70 3.03
C ALA A 88 -11.68 -17.95 2.12
N GLN A 89 -11.22 -17.83 0.88
CA GLN A 89 -11.01 -18.95 -0.04
C GLN A 89 -9.75 -19.77 0.28
N GLY A 90 -9.04 -19.43 1.37
CA GLY A 90 -7.79 -20.10 1.74
C GLY A 90 -6.61 -19.72 0.85
N MET A 91 -6.75 -18.70 0.00
CA MET A 91 -5.61 -18.14 -0.70
C MET A 91 -4.75 -17.44 0.35
N GLN A 92 -3.59 -18.02 0.62
CA GLN A 92 -2.51 -17.32 1.31
C GLN A 92 -1.45 -17.06 0.26
N LEU A 93 -1.26 -15.80 -0.14
CA LEU A 93 -0.05 -15.39 -0.85
C LEU A 93 1.07 -15.32 0.20
N GLU A 94 1.45 -16.49 0.71
CA GLU A 94 2.57 -16.64 1.64
C GLU A 94 3.87 -16.29 0.89
N PRO A 95 4.80 -15.53 1.51
CA PRO A 95 6.15 -15.39 0.99
C PRO A 95 6.90 -16.70 1.26
N SER A 96 6.58 -17.76 0.50
CA SER A 96 7.16 -19.10 0.64
C SER A 96 7.02 -19.67 2.06
N ARG A 97 6.15 -20.66 2.25
CA ARG A 97 6.37 -21.62 3.35
C ARG A 97 7.82 -22.11 3.23
N ARG A 98 8.70 -21.66 4.13
CA ARG A 98 9.90 -22.44 4.45
C ARG A 98 9.32 -23.73 5.04
N ARG A 99 9.21 -24.76 4.21
CA ARG A 99 9.02 -26.13 4.70
C ARG A 99 10.22 -26.38 5.62
N GLU A 100 9.97 -26.43 6.91
CA GLU A 100 10.82 -27.18 7.82
C GLU A 100 10.38 -28.64 7.79
#